data_AF-A0AAD8M4J7-F1
#
_entry.id   AF-A0AAD8M4J7-F1
#
_cell.length_a   1.000
_cell.length_b   1.000
_cell.length_c   1.000
_cell.angle_alpha   90.00
_cell.angle_beta   90.00
_cell.angle_gamma   90.00
#
_symmetry.space_group_name_H-M   'P 1'
#
loop_
_entity.id
_entity.type
_entity.pdbx_description
1 polymer ?
#
loop_
_entity_poly.entity_id
_entity_poly.type
_entity_poly.pdbx_seq_one_letter_code
_entity_poly.pdbx_strand_id
1 'polypeptide(L)'
;MTISEGVKNFKVKDVLLNGRLFEVTVRLSDQDVNCECKFYLRKGYLCRHAFASLHQCGVSKIPLSYVKMRWIKKAENHPSVIGSNVSAQHCVELDDVKLQVKENWFDFQSCMSIAGFDKAAVEMMRTHVQAMKVDMNEFLPHKNGNVDKFVGPKPHSHPVILNPNTSRNKGCGSRIKSGKEKAMDAYKDKRRKCSKCGEIAGHNVRSCPKNQK
;
A
#
# COMPACT_ATOMS: atom_id res chain seq x y z
N MET A 1 25.63 -23.88 -19.98
CA MET A 1 25.26 -23.99 -18.56
C MET A 1 26.43 -24.68 -17.87
N THR A 2 27.24 -23.94 -17.10
CA THR A 2 28.34 -24.51 -16.33
C THR A 2 27.83 -24.79 -14.93
N ILE A 3 27.83 -26.06 -14.53
CA ILE A 3 27.49 -26.49 -13.17
C ILE A 3 28.82 -26.66 -12.45
N SER A 4 29.09 -25.79 -11.48
CA SER A 4 30.17 -25.93 -10.51
C SER A 4 29.52 -25.89 -9.14
N GLU A 5 29.69 -26.95 -8.34
CA GLU A 5 29.34 -26.98 -6.91
C GLU A 5 27.89 -26.59 -6.57
N GLY A 6 26.90 -27.10 -7.30
CA GLY A 6 25.48 -26.86 -6.98
C GLY A 6 25.00 -25.42 -7.22
N VAL A 7 25.79 -24.60 -7.92
CA VAL A 7 25.41 -23.26 -8.37
C VAL A 7 25.15 -23.26 -9.86
N LYS A 8 24.01 -22.69 -10.28
CA LYS A 8 23.65 -22.45 -11.68
C LYS A 8 23.83 -20.97 -12.01
N ASN A 9 24.55 -20.70 -13.11
CA ASN A 9 24.77 -19.36 -13.63
C ASN A 9 23.93 -19.11 -14.89
N PHE A 10 23.30 -17.94 -14.95
CA PHE A 10 22.44 -17.50 -16.04
C PHE A 10 22.88 -16.13 -16.57
N LYS A 11 22.75 -15.93 -17.87
CA LYS A 11 22.79 -14.62 -18.52
C LYS A 11 21.39 -14.30 -19.03
N VAL A 12 20.74 -13.33 -18.39
CA VAL A 12 19.37 -12.93 -18.72
C VAL A 12 19.40 -11.65 -19.52
N LYS A 13 18.87 -11.68 -20.74
CA LYS A 13 18.70 -10.48 -21.57
C LYS A 13 17.43 -9.75 -21.19
N ASP A 14 17.57 -8.46 -20.95
CA ASP A 14 16.46 -7.63 -20.52
C ASP A 14 15.94 -6.69 -21.59
N VAL A 15 14.78 -6.99 -22.15
CA VAL A 15 14.19 -6.19 -23.24
C VAL A 15 13.74 -4.80 -22.76
N LEU A 16 13.34 -4.65 -21.50
CA LEU A 16 12.90 -3.37 -20.94
C LEU A 16 14.07 -2.44 -20.58
N LEU A 17 15.29 -2.97 -20.52
CA LEU A 17 16.52 -2.24 -20.24
C LEU A 17 17.45 -2.26 -21.47
N ASN A 18 16.89 -1.96 -22.65
CA ASN A 18 17.61 -1.83 -23.92
C ASN A 18 18.42 -3.09 -24.31
N GLY A 19 17.94 -4.28 -23.93
CA GLY A 19 18.62 -5.53 -24.21
C GLY A 19 19.86 -5.78 -23.36
N ARG A 20 20.06 -5.04 -22.26
CA ARG A 20 21.17 -5.25 -21.33
C ARG A 20 21.15 -6.68 -20.79
N LEU A 21 22.32 -7.29 -20.70
CA LEU A 21 22.52 -8.60 -20.09
C LEU A 21 22.77 -8.44 -18.59
N PHE A 22 22.19 -9.36 -17.82
CA PHE A 22 22.40 -9.45 -16.37
C PHE A 22 22.85 -10.84 -16.01
N GLU A 23 23.88 -10.92 -15.17
CA GLU A 23 24.30 -12.17 -14.58
C GLU A 23 23.45 -12.51 -13.35
N VAL A 24 23.02 -13.77 -13.28
CA VAL A 24 22.22 -14.30 -12.16
C VAL A 24 22.81 -15.63 -11.74
N THR A 25 23.07 -15.77 -10.45
CA THR A 25 23.54 -17.01 -9.82
C THR A 25 22.43 -17.57 -8.95
N VAL A 26 22.17 -18.86 -9.06
CA VAL A 26 21.20 -19.58 -8.22
C VAL A 26 21.93 -20.72 -7.54
N ARG A 27 21.95 -20.71 -6.21
CA ARG A 27 22.45 -21.82 -5.40
C ARG A 27 21.30 -22.81 -5.19
N LEU A 28 21.50 -24.05 -5.61
CA LEU A 28 20.41 -25.04 -5.62
C LEU A 28 20.09 -25.60 -4.24
N SER A 29 21.04 -25.56 -3.29
CA SER A 29 20.89 -26.13 -1.95
C SER A 29 19.81 -25.41 -1.11
N ASP A 30 19.75 -24.09 -1.21
CA ASP A 30 18.87 -23.21 -0.41
C ASP A 30 17.98 -22.34 -1.29
N GLN A 31 18.06 -22.50 -2.62
CA GLN A 31 17.33 -21.71 -3.61
C GLN A 31 17.66 -20.21 -3.50
N ASP A 32 18.87 -19.88 -3.03
CA ASP A 32 19.36 -18.52 -2.96
C ASP A 32 19.68 -17.98 -4.36
N VAL A 33 19.15 -16.81 -4.69
CA VAL A 33 19.33 -16.16 -5.99
C VAL A 33 19.95 -14.78 -5.85
N ASN A 34 21.10 -14.59 -6.50
CA ASN A 34 21.76 -13.31 -6.59
C ASN A 34 21.78 -12.82 -8.03
N CYS A 35 21.22 -11.62 -8.25
CA CYS A 35 21.24 -10.96 -9.56
C CYS A 35 22.07 -9.68 -9.49
N GLU A 36 22.90 -9.47 -10.53
CA GLU A 36 23.73 -8.27 -10.72
C GLU A 36 22.95 -6.96 -10.65
N CYS A 37 21.65 -6.96 -11.00
CA CYS A 37 20.84 -5.74 -10.91
C CYS A 37 20.58 -5.27 -9.46
N LYS A 38 20.91 -6.09 -8.44
CA LYS A 38 20.75 -5.83 -7.00
C LYS A 38 19.38 -5.29 -6.61
N PHE A 39 18.34 -5.67 -7.36
CA PHE A 39 16.99 -5.13 -7.20
C PHE A 39 16.35 -5.56 -5.88
N TYR A 40 16.62 -6.80 -5.42
CA TYR A 40 16.16 -7.26 -4.12
C TYR A 40 16.70 -6.39 -2.97
N LEU A 41 17.99 -6.03 -3.01
CA LEU A 41 18.59 -5.12 -2.02
C LEU A 41 17.93 -3.73 -2.06
N ARG A 42 17.66 -3.21 -3.26
CA ARG A 42 17.09 -1.86 -3.44
C ARG A 42 15.59 -1.75 -3.14
N LYS A 43 14.80 -2.78 -3.43
CA LYS A 43 13.32 -2.73 -3.38
C LYS A 43 12.69 -3.74 -2.43
N GLY A 44 13.44 -4.76 -2.01
CA GLY A 44 13.00 -5.77 -1.05
C GLY A 44 12.09 -6.86 -1.64
N TYR A 45 12.07 -7.03 -2.97
CA TYR A 45 11.45 -8.15 -3.67
C TYR A 45 12.28 -8.52 -4.91
N LEU A 46 12.11 -9.73 -5.41
CA LEU A 46 12.91 -10.27 -6.52
C LEU A 46 12.66 -9.49 -7.81
N CYS A 47 13.71 -9.31 -8.63
CA CYS A 47 13.55 -8.83 -10.00
C CYS A 47 13.07 -9.93 -10.93
N ARG A 48 12.59 -9.54 -12.12
CA ARG A 48 12.24 -10.47 -13.19
C ARG A 48 13.39 -11.40 -13.60
N HIS A 49 14.65 -10.95 -13.54
CA HIS A 49 15.79 -11.82 -13.84
C HIS A 49 15.92 -12.96 -12.83
N ALA A 50 15.81 -12.63 -11.54
CA ALA A 50 15.87 -13.61 -10.47
C ALA A 50 14.68 -14.59 -10.55
N PHE A 51 13.48 -14.08 -10.85
CA PHE A 51 12.31 -14.93 -11.10
C PHE A 51 12.53 -15.90 -12.25
N ALA A 52 13.02 -15.42 -13.41
CA ALA A 52 13.28 -16.27 -14.56
C ALA A 52 14.30 -17.37 -14.24
N SER A 53 15.39 -17.02 -13.55
CA SER A 53 16.44 -17.98 -13.17
C SER A 53 15.97 -19.02 -12.15
N LEU A 54 15.19 -18.62 -11.14
CA LEU A 54 14.57 -19.55 -10.19
C LEU A 54 13.61 -20.52 -10.88
N HIS A 55 12.77 -20.01 -11.78
CA HIS A 55 11.86 -20.84 -12.57
C HIS A 55 12.64 -21.86 -13.42
N GLN A 56 13.73 -21.46 -14.06
CA GLN A 56 14.57 -22.36 -14.84
C GLN A 56 15.28 -23.42 -13.98
N CYS A 57 15.37 -23.20 -12.66
CA CYS A 57 15.86 -24.17 -11.69
C CYS A 57 14.76 -25.08 -11.12
N GLY A 58 13.51 -24.96 -11.58
CA GLY A 58 12.38 -25.77 -11.11
C GLY A 58 11.79 -25.30 -9.76
N VAL A 59 12.14 -24.10 -9.31
CA VAL A 59 11.60 -23.53 -8.08
C VAL A 59 10.15 -23.09 -8.32
N SER A 60 9.20 -23.87 -7.81
CA SER A 60 7.75 -23.66 -8.00
C SER A 60 7.13 -22.66 -7.03
N LYS A 61 7.78 -22.42 -5.89
CA LYS A 61 7.36 -21.46 -4.87
C LYS A 61 8.55 -20.58 -4.50
N ILE A 62 8.29 -19.28 -4.38
CA ILE A 62 9.31 -18.31 -3.96
C ILE A 62 9.73 -18.67 -2.52
N PRO A 63 11.03 -18.83 -2.22
CA PRO A 63 11.50 -19.07 -0.86
C PRO A 63 11.05 -17.94 0.07
N LEU A 64 10.59 -18.31 1.27
CA LEU A 64 10.10 -17.34 2.26
C LEU A 64 11.16 -16.30 2.67
N SER A 65 12.45 -16.63 2.53
CA SER A 65 13.58 -15.71 2.73
C SER A 65 13.53 -14.46 1.83
N TYR A 66 12.85 -14.55 0.68
CA TYR A 66 12.65 -13.44 -0.26
C TYR A 66 11.32 -12.69 -0.08
N VAL A 67 10.43 -13.20 0.78
CA VAL A 67 9.11 -12.59 1.06
C VAL A 67 9.21 -11.78 2.35
N LYS A 68 9.61 -10.51 2.24
CA LYS A 68 9.65 -9.61 3.41
C LYS A 68 8.25 -9.42 4.01
N MET A 69 8.18 -9.24 5.33
CA MET A 69 6.92 -9.10 6.08
C MET A 69 5.98 -8.02 5.55
N ARG A 70 6.51 -6.89 5.05
CA ARG A 70 5.73 -5.82 4.40
C ARG A 70 4.97 -6.25 3.14
N TRP A 71 5.28 -7.41 2.58
CA TRP A 71 4.64 -7.97 1.38
C TRP A 71 3.67 -9.12 1.70
N ILE A 72 3.41 -9.40 2.99
CA ILE A 72 2.50 -10.44 3.45
C ILE A 72 1.16 -9.80 3.85
N LYS A 73 0.05 -10.53 3.66
CA LYS A 73 -1.34 -10.07 3.92
C LYS A 73 -1.59 -9.54 5.35
N LYS A 74 -0.76 -9.91 6.33
CA LYS A 74 -0.85 -9.47 7.74
C LYS A 74 0.23 -8.44 8.11
N ALA A 75 0.75 -7.68 7.14
CA ALA A 75 1.81 -6.68 7.38
C ALA A 75 1.45 -5.64 8.45
N GLU A 76 0.15 -5.34 8.59
CA GLU A 76 -0.40 -4.33 9.52
C GLU A 76 -0.49 -4.83 10.97
N ASN A 77 -0.44 -6.15 11.18
CA ASN A 77 -0.66 -6.76 12.50
C ASN A 77 0.62 -6.88 13.34
N HIS A 78 1.71 -6.25 12.94
CA HIS A 78 2.95 -6.31 13.70
C HIS A 78 3.55 -4.90 13.83
N PRO A 79 3.36 -4.23 14.98
CA PRO A 79 4.33 -3.24 15.41
C PRO A 79 5.65 -4.01 15.53
N SER A 80 6.58 -3.80 14.62
CA SER A 80 7.94 -4.31 14.81
C SER A 80 8.51 -3.60 16.03
N VAL A 81 8.38 -4.23 17.20
CA VAL A 81 8.95 -3.79 18.48
C VAL A 81 10.46 -3.55 18.33
N ILE A 82 11.07 -4.27 17.38
CA ILE A 82 12.47 -4.20 17.01
C ILE A 82 12.55 -3.77 15.54
N GLY A 83 12.55 -2.46 15.26
CA GLY A 83 13.06 -1.95 13.97
C GLY A 83 12.13 -1.15 13.05
N SER A 84 11.03 -0.55 13.52
CA SER A 84 10.31 0.44 12.71
C SER A 84 10.89 1.84 12.92
N ASN A 85 11.84 2.21 12.05
CA ASN A 85 12.14 3.61 11.74
C ASN A 85 10.98 4.18 10.90
N VAL A 86 9.83 4.41 11.52
CA VAL A 86 8.78 5.23 10.91
C VAL A 86 8.98 6.64 11.42
N SER A 87 9.36 7.50 10.48
CA SER A 87 9.45 8.96 10.55
C SER A 87 8.66 9.56 11.72
N ALA A 88 9.40 10.21 12.61
CA ALA A 88 8.88 10.99 13.72
C ALA A 88 7.94 12.09 13.21
N GLN A 89 6.64 11.86 13.38
CA GLN A 89 5.64 12.91 13.39
C GLN A 89 4.63 12.60 14.50
N HIS A 90 5.03 13.05 15.69
CA HIS A 90 4.19 13.67 16.71
C HIS A 90 2.97 12.89 17.20
N CYS A 91 3.12 12.22 18.35
CA CYS A 91 2.12 12.09 19.44
C CYS A 91 2.86 11.54 20.67
N VAL A 92 2.97 12.32 21.75
CA VAL A 92 3.66 11.91 23.00
C VAL A 92 3.06 10.63 23.60
N GLU A 93 1.74 10.42 23.42
CA GLU A 93 1.03 9.19 23.82
C GLU A 93 1.49 7.93 23.07
N LEU A 94 1.88 8.06 21.80
CA LEU A 94 2.37 6.91 21.03
C LEU A 94 3.77 6.48 21.47
N ASP A 95 4.55 7.38 22.05
CA ASP A 95 5.90 7.07 22.50
C ASP A 95 5.89 6.37 23.87
N ASP A 96 4.95 6.72 24.76
CA ASP A 96 4.71 6.03 26.04
C ASP A 96 4.21 4.59 25.81
N VAL A 97 3.20 4.41 24.94
CA VAL A 97 2.71 3.06 24.59
C VAL A 97 3.80 2.22 23.92
N LYS A 98 4.64 2.81 23.06
CA LYS A 98 5.79 2.10 22.46
C LYS A 98 6.81 1.68 23.50
N LEU A 99 7.05 2.51 24.52
CA LEU A 99 7.95 2.17 25.62
C LEU A 99 7.36 1.00 26.42
N GLN A 100 6.09 1.08 26.82
CA GLN A 100 5.39 -0.01 27.51
C GLN A 100 5.42 -1.32 26.71
N VAL A 101 5.23 -1.27 25.39
CA VAL A 101 5.33 -2.47 24.54
C VAL A 101 6.74 -3.07 24.56
N LYS A 102 7.80 -2.24 24.59
CA LYS A 102 9.19 -2.71 24.69
C LYS A 102 9.48 -3.29 26.07
N GLU A 103 9.06 -2.62 27.14
CA GLU A 103 9.22 -3.09 28.52
C GLU A 103 8.54 -4.45 28.72
N ASN A 104 7.27 -4.56 28.32
CA ASN A 104 6.53 -5.83 28.36
C ASN A 104 7.23 -6.94 27.56
N TRP A 105 7.86 -6.61 26.43
CA TRP A 105 8.64 -7.58 25.66
C TRP A 105 9.90 -8.04 26.41
N PHE A 106 10.63 -7.10 27.01
CA PHE A 106 11.81 -7.43 27.81
C PHE A 106 11.47 -8.24 29.05
N ASP A 107 10.37 -7.92 29.73
CA ASP A 107 9.87 -8.68 30.87
C ASP A 107 9.50 -10.11 30.46
N PHE A 108 8.78 -10.28 29.35
CA PHE A 108 8.47 -11.60 28.81
C PHE A 108 9.75 -12.39 28.48
N GLN A 109 10.72 -11.75 27.82
CA GLN A 109 12.01 -12.35 27.51
C GLN A 109 12.79 -12.74 28.78
N SER A 110 12.73 -11.90 29.82
CA SER A 110 13.32 -12.18 31.13
C SER A 110 12.68 -13.40 31.77
N CYS A 111 11.34 -13.49 31.79
CA CYS A 111 10.61 -14.68 32.27
C CYS A 111 11.02 -15.95 31.51
N MET A 112 11.13 -15.89 30.19
CA MET A 112 11.60 -17.02 29.38
C MET A 112 13.06 -17.39 29.68
N SER A 113 13.92 -16.41 29.95
CA SER A 113 15.30 -16.65 30.37
C SER A 113 15.38 -17.33 31.74
N ILE A 114 14.49 -16.97 32.67
CA ILE A 114 14.40 -17.60 34.00
C ILE A 114 13.89 -19.04 33.88
N ALA A 115 12.87 -19.27 33.04
CA ALA A 115 12.36 -20.62 32.78
C ALA A 115 13.41 -21.53 32.12
N GLY A 116 14.30 -20.95 31.30
CA GLY A 116 15.38 -21.67 30.64
C GLY A 116 14.85 -22.81 29.77
N PHE A 117 15.43 -24.00 29.96
CA PHE A 117 14.99 -25.23 29.29
C PHE A 117 14.28 -26.21 30.24
N ASP A 118 13.85 -25.75 31.42
CA ASP A 118 13.08 -26.58 32.32
C ASP A 118 11.68 -26.85 31.73
N LYS A 119 11.35 -28.12 31.55
CA LYS A 119 10.12 -28.54 30.86
C LYS A 119 8.86 -28.06 31.59
N ALA A 120 8.85 -28.11 32.93
CA ALA A 120 7.69 -27.71 33.72
C ALA A 120 7.50 -26.19 33.70
N ALA A 121 8.60 -25.43 33.84
CA ALA A 121 8.58 -23.98 33.76
C ALA A 121 8.14 -23.47 32.37
N VAL A 122 8.64 -24.10 31.29
CA VAL A 122 8.24 -23.73 29.91
C VAL A 122 6.77 -24.05 29.65
N GLU A 123 6.24 -25.17 30.15
CA GLU A 123 4.82 -25.52 29.99
C GLU A 123 3.90 -24.57 30.79
N MET A 124 4.35 -24.15 31.97
CA MET A 124 3.69 -23.11 32.76
C MET A 124 3.67 -21.77 32.01
N MET A 125 4.81 -21.34 31.46
CA MET A 125 4.87 -20.13 30.62
C MET A 125 3.94 -20.22 29.41
N ARG A 126 3.90 -21.38 28.74
CA ARG A 126 2.99 -21.63 27.61
C ARG A 126 1.53 -21.47 28.04
N THR A 127 1.15 -22.00 29.20
CA THR A 127 -0.21 -21.89 29.74
C THR A 127 -0.59 -20.43 29.98
N HIS A 128 0.28 -19.66 30.64
CA HIS A 128 0.04 -18.23 30.89
C HIS A 128 -0.06 -17.41 29.59
N VAL A 129 0.81 -17.68 28.61
CA VAL A 129 0.77 -17.00 27.31
C VAL A 129 -0.51 -17.32 26.55
N GLN A 130 -1.03 -18.55 26.62
CA GLN A 130 -2.28 -18.91 25.98
C GLN A 130 -3.49 -18.24 26.65
N ALA A 131 -3.52 -18.19 27.98
CA ALA A 131 -4.56 -17.45 28.71
C ALA A 131 -4.55 -15.96 28.32
N MET A 132 -3.37 -15.32 28.34
CA MET A 132 -3.21 -13.91 27.96
C MET A 132 -3.66 -13.63 26.51
N LYS A 133 -3.48 -14.58 25.58
CA LYS A 133 -3.97 -14.45 24.20
C LYS A 133 -5.50 -14.45 24.12
N VAL A 134 -6.17 -15.25 24.95
CA VAL A 134 -7.64 -15.28 25.01
C VAL A 134 -8.14 -13.94 25.53
N ASP A 135 -7.62 -13.48 26.67
CA ASP A 135 -8.00 -12.21 27.29
C ASP A 135 -7.80 -11.02 26.32
N MET A 136 -6.67 -11.00 25.61
CA MET A 136 -6.39 -9.94 24.64
C MET A 136 -7.28 -9.99 23.40
N ASN A 137 -7.69 -11.18 22.96
CA ASN A 137 -8.61 -11.32 21.83
C ASN A 137 -10.06 -10.98 22.21
N GLU A 138 -10.43 -11.12 23.49
CA GLU A 138 -11.72 -10.63 24.02
C GLU A 138 -11.73 -9.11 24.18
N PHE A 139 -10.66 -8.52 24.72
CA PHE A 139 -10.54 -7.08 24.94
C PHE A 139 -10.41 -6.29 23.61
N LEU A 140 -9.67 -6.85 22.65
CA LEU A 140 -9.53 -6.32 21.30
C LEU A 140 -10.16 -7.31 20.32
N PRO A 141 -11.51 -7.33 20.19
CA PRO A 141 -12.16 -8.21 19.24
C PRO A 141 -11.58 -7.89 17.86
N HIS A 142 -10.85 -8.85 17.30
CA HIS A 142 -10.32 -8.75 15.96
C HIS A 142 -11.54 -8.60 15.05
N LYS A 143 -11.86 -7.36 14.63
CA LYS A 143 -12.74 -7.16 13.50
C LYS A 143 -12.01 -7.84 12.37
N ASN A 144 -12.44 -9.06 12.03
CA ASN A 144 -12.02 -9.72 10.81
C ASN A 144 -12.31 -8.71 9.72
N GLY A 145 -11.27 -7.95 9.35
CA GLY A 145 -11.36 -6.88 8.39
C GLY A 145 -11.98 -7.52 7.18
N ASN A 146 -13.18 -7.03 6.85
CA ASN A 146 -14.13 -7.59 5.91
C ASN A 146 -13.42 -7.81 4.56
N VAL A 147 -12.67 -8.90 4.44
CA VAL A 147 -11.81 -9.24 3.30
C VAL A 147 -12.67 -9.48 2.07
N ASP A 148 -13.95 -9.78 2.30
CA ASP A 148 -15.00 -9.88 1.29
C ASP A 148 -15.28 -8.56 0.57
N LYS A 149 -14.82 -7.40 1.08
CA LYS A 149 -14.89 -6.13 0.34
C LYS A 149 -13.82 -6.00 -0.76
N PHE A 150 -12.76 -6.81 -0.71
CA PHE A 150 -11.69 -6.84 -1.70
C PHE A 150 -11.79 -8.02 -2.68
N VAL A 151 -12.59 -9.03 -2.33
CA VAL A 151 -12.97 -10.09 -3.27
C VAL A 151 -14.10 -9.52 -4.11
N GLY A 152 -13.88 -9.35 -5.42
CA GLY A 152 -14.90 -8.87 -6.34
C GLY A 152 -16.21 -9.67 -6.22
N PRO A 153 -17.34 -9.12 -6.68
CA PRO A 153 -18.64 -9.76 -6.53
C PRO A 153 -18.57 -11.24 -6.95
N LYS A 154 -19.13 -12.11 -6.09
CA LYS A 154 -19.24 -13.55 -6.37
C LYS A 154 -19.79 -13.73 -7.79
N PRO A 155 -19.14 -14.51 -8.67
CA PRO A 155 -19.62 -14.68 -10.03
C PRO A 155 -21.04 -15.23 -9.99
N HIS A 156 -21.96 -14.53 -10.64
CA HIS A 156 -23.32 -15.01 -10.85
C HIS A 156 -23.24 -16.32 -11.66
N SER A 157 -24.13 -17.28 -11.36
CA SER A 157 -24.19 -18.60 -12.01
C SER A 157 -24.32 -18.55 -13.54
N HIS A 158 -24.71 -17.39 -14.07
CA HIS A 158 -24.66 -17.08 -15.50
C HIS A 158 -23.96 -15.72 -15.71
N PRO A 159 -22.94 -15.64 -16.57
CA PRO A 159 -22.32 -14.37 -16.91
C PRO A 159 -23.28 -13.56 -17.78
N VAL A 160 -23.95 -12.57 -17.17
CA VAL A 160 -24.61 -11.51 -17.93
C VAL A 160 -23.51 -10.56 -18.40
N ILE A 161 -23.02 -10.79 -19.61
CA ILE A 161 -22.06 -9.89 -20.27
C ILE A 161 -22.84 -8.65 -20.71
N LEU A 162 -22.83 -7.62 -19.85
CA LEU A 162 -23.34 -6.31 -20.22
C LEU A 162 -22.27 -5.57 -21.05
N ASN A 163 -22.73 -4.81 -22.04
CA ASN A 163 -21.84 -3.87 -22.74
C ASN A 163 -21.25 -2.89 -21.71
N PRO A 164 -19.95 -2.53 -21.83
CA PRO A 164 -19.36 -1.50 -20.99
C PRO A 164 -20.19 -0.23 -21.05
N ASN A 165 -20.38 0.43 -19.91
CA ASN A 165 -20.96 1.77 -19.89
C ASN A 165 -20.18 2.66 -20.87
N THR A 166 -20.88 3.34 -21.79
CA THR A 166 -20.27 4.29 -22.71
C THR A 166 -19.60 5.40 -21.91
N SER A 167 -18.28 5.31 -21.75
CA SER A 167 -17.47 6.34 -21.09
C SER A 167 -17.36 7.55 -22.00
N ARG A 168 -17.40 8.77 -21.44
CA ARG A 168 -17.08 9.99 -22.19
C ARG A 168 -15.68 9.86 -22.79
N ASN A 169 -15.60 9.94 -24.11
CA ASN A 169 -14.33 9.93 -24.83
C ASN A 169 -13.50 11.19 -24.53
N LYS A 170 -12.18 11.08 -24.67
CA LYS A 170 -11.25 12.19 -24.50
C LYS A 170 -11.67 13.34 -25.43
N GLY A 171 -12.07 14.48 -24.86
CA GLY A 171 -12.61 15.63 -25.59
C GLY A 171 -14.11 15.90 -25.40
N CYS A 172 -14.87 15.01 -24.74
CA CYS A 172 -16.31 15.17 -24.50
C CYS A 172 -16.66 16.04 -23.27
N GLY A 173 -15.70 16.77 -22.69
CA GLY A 173 -15.98 17.77 -21.66
C GLY A 173 -16.30 19.13 -22.29
N SER A 174 -17.30 19.84 -21.74
CA SER A 174 -17.45 21.27 -22.03
C SER A 174 -16.12 21.97 -21.72
N ARG A 175 -15.67 22.86 -22.62
CA ARG A 175 -14.41 23.59 -22.51
C ARG A 175 -14.17 24.09 -21.09
N ILE A 176 -13.02 23.74 -20.52
CA ILE A 176 -12.60 24.22 -19.20
C ILE A 176 -12.38 25.73 -19.30
N LYS A 177 -13.20 26.52 -18.63
CA LYS A 177 -13.04 27.98 -18.54
C LYS A 177 -11.83 28.32 -17.67
N SER A 178 -11.00 29.26 -18.14
CA SER A 178 -9.89 29.81 -17.37
C SER A 178 -10.37 30.59 -16.14
N GLY A 179 -9.48 30.80 -15.17
CA GLY A 179 -9.79 31.64 -13.99
C GLY A 179 -10.25 33.05 -14.37
N LYS A 180 -9.63 33.63 -15.41
CA LYS A 180 -10.01 34.94 -15.97
C LYS A 180 -11.42 34.93 -16.55
N GLU A 181 -11.78 33.91 -17.32
CA GLU A 181 -13.14 33.78 -17.89
C GLU A 181 -14.20 33.62 -16.79
N LYS A 182 -13.93 32.79 -15.76
CA LYS A 182 -14.83 32.65 -14.60
C LYS A 182 -15.02 33.96 -13.84
N ALA A 183 -13.94 34.72 -13.64
CA ALA A 183 -14.00 36.02 -12.98
C ALA A 183 -14.79 37.06 -13.78
N MET A 184 -14.64 37.08 -15.11
CA MET A 184 -15.40 37.98 -15.98
C MET A 184 -16.89 37.64 -16.03
N ASP A 185 -17.26 36.35 -16.06
CA ASP A 185 -18.67 35.94 -16.00
C ASP A 185 -19.30 36.30 -14.65
N ALA A 186 -18.60 36.05 -13.54
CA ALA A 186 -19.06 36.44 -12.20
C ALA A 186 -19.22 37.96 -12.03
N TYR A 187 -18.43 38.78 -12.75
CA TYR A 187 -18.58 40.24 -12.74
C TYR A 187 -19.83 40.70 -13.51
N LYS A 188 -20.24 39.99 -14.57
CA LYS A 188 -21.48 40.28 -15.29
C LYS A 188 -22.71 40.07 -14.40
N ASP A 189 -22.72 39.00 -13.61
CA ASP A 189 -23.80 38.69 -12.66
C ASP A 189 -23.88 39.64 -11.46
N LYS A 190 -22.78 40.36 -11.14
CA LYS A 190 -22.73 41.33 -10.02
C LYS A 190 -23.20 42.73 -10.40
N ARG A 191 -23.55 43.00 -11.66
CA ARG A 191 -24.12 44.31 -12.04
C ARG A 191 -25.50 44.44 -11.39
N ARG A 192 -25.76 45.55 -10.71
CA ARG A 192 -27.07 45.80 -10.10
C ARG A 192 -28.14 45.97 -11.18
N LYS A 193 -29.31 45.36 -10.98
CA LYS A 193 -30.49 45.58 -11.80
C LYS A 193 -31.00 47.02 -11.60
N CYS A 194 -31.29 47.73 -12.68
CA CYS A 194 -31.91 49.04 -12.59
C CYS A 194 -33.36 48.91 -12.11
N SER A 195 -33.73 49.57 -11.02
CA SER A 195 -35.10 49.46 -10.46
C SER A 195 -36.19 50.07 -11.33
N LYS A 196 -35.85 50.91 -12.33
CA LYS A 196 -36.84 51.58 -13.20
C LYS A 196 -37.14 50.80 -14.48
N CYS A 197 -36.14 50.18 -15.12
CA CYS A 197 -36.34 49.40 -16.34
C CYS A 197 -36.20 47.88 -16.15
N GLY A 198 -35.70 47.43 -14.99
CA GLY A 198 -35.52 46.01 -14.69
C GLY A 198 -34.32 45.33 -15.36
N GLU A 199 -33.49 46.08 -16.11
CA GLU A 199 -32.37 45.53 -16.88
C GLU A 199 -31.04 45.56 -16.10
N ILE A 200 -30.17 44.55 -16.33
CA ILE A 200 -28.82 44.45 -15.77
C ILE A 200 -27.81 45.00 -16.80
N ALA A 201 -27.97 46.29 -17.12
CA ALA A 201 -27.24 46.95 -18.21
C ALA A 201 -26.13 47.90 -17.74
N GLY A 202 -25.78 47.88 -16.45
CA GLY A 202 -24.68 48.70 -15.90
C GLY A 202 -25.02 50.18 -15.67
N HIS A 203 -26.30 50.55 -15.69
CA HIS A 203 -26.81 51.87 -15.30
C HIS A 203 -27.72 51.76 -14.06
N ASN A 204 -27.94 52.87 -13.34
CA ASN A 204 -28.85 52.91 -12.20
C ASN A 204 -30.13 53.70 -12.55
N VAL A 205 -31.08 53.82 -11.61
CA VAL A 205 -32.36 54.52 -11.86
C VAL A 205 -32.15 55.95 -12.35
N ARG A 206 -31.14 56.65 -11.83
CA ARG A 206 -30.86 58.06 -12.17
C ARG A 206 -30.30 58.22 -13.58
N SER A 207 -29.51 57.25 -14.04
CA SER A 207 -28.90 57.22 -15.38
C SER A 207 -29.64 56.29 -16.36
N CYS A 208 -30.87 55.89 -16.03
CA CYS A 208 -31.62 54.98 -16.87
C CYS A 208 -32.11 55.69 -18.15
N PRO A 209 -31.93 55.11 -19.36
CA PRO A 209 -32.41 55.71 -20.60
C PRO A 209 -33.94 55.86 -20.66
N LYS A 210 -34.67 55.00 -19.93
CA LYS A 210 -36.12 55.07 -19.74
C LYS A 210 -36.53 56.05 -18.63
N ASN A 211 -35.57 56.71 -18.00
CA ASN A 211 -35.78 57.82 -17.07
C ASN A 211 -35.83 59.12 -17.87
N GLN A 212 -36.89 59.31 -18.66
CA GLN A 212 -37.19 60.63 -19.22
C GLN A 212 -37.54 61.58 -18.05
N LYS A 213 -37.05 62.82 -18.15
CA LYS A 213 -37.31 63.90 -17.17
C LYS A 213 -38.80 64.15 -17.01
#